data_AF-A0A3G3MEZ0-F1
#
_entry.id   AF-A0A3G3MEZ0-F1
#
_cell.length_a   1.000
_cell.length_b   1.000
_cell.length_c   1.000
_cell.angle_alpha   90.00
_cell.angle_beta   90.00
_cell.angle_gamma   90.00
#
_symmetry.space_group_name_H-M   'P 1'
#
loop_
_entity.id
_entity.type
_entity.pdbx_description
1 polymer ?
#
loop_
_entity_poly.entity_id
_entity_poly.type
_entity_poly.pdbx_seq_one_letter_code
_entity_poly.pdbx_strand_id
1 'polypeptide(L)'
;LVSGFNIEYSSGGFALIFLAEYSNILFMSMFFSLLFLGGDLVSWFFFLKLVFISFMFIWARGTLPRFRYDKLMYLAWKGFLPVSLNYLFFYFGLKLFIFSLII
;
A
#
# COMPACT_ATOMS: atom_id res chain seq x y z
N LEU A 1 -18.92 -1.15 -15.77
CA LEU A 1 -19.92 -1.12 -14.67
C LEU A 1 -20.05 0.34 -14.26
N VAL A 2 -21.26 0.93 -14.36
CA VAL A 2 -21.46 2.39 -14.45
C VAL A 2 -20.98 3.17 -13.20
N SER A 3 -20.92 2.57 -12.01
CA SER A 3 -20.11 3.07 -10.86
C SER A 3 -19.93 2.03 -9.73
N GLY A 4 -20.18 0.74 -9.98
CA GLY A 4 -20.03 -0.32 -8.97
C GLY A 4 -21.04 -0.18 -7.83
N PHE A 5 -20.59 -0.31 -6.58
CA PHE A 5 -21.44 -0.21 -5.38
C PHE A 5 -21.90 1.23 -5.06
N ASN A 6 -21.30 2.24 -5.70
CA ASN A 6 -21.63 3.65 -5.46
C ASN A 6 -22.93 4.10 -6.13
N ILE A 7 -23.57 3.27 -6.99
CA ILE A 7 -24.84 3.58 -7.68
C ILE A 7 -26.00 3.74 -6.70
N GLU A 8 -26.00 2.98 -5.61
CA GLU A 8 -27.14 2.91 -4.67
C GLU A 8 -27.16 4.07 -3.67
N TYR A 9 -26.04 4.79 -3.56
CA TYR A 9 -25.90 5.89 -2.62
C TYR A 9 -26.30 7.20 -3.27
N SER A 10 -27.22 7.92 -2.61
CA SER A 10 -27.58 9.28 -2.98
C SER A 10 -26.42 10.26 -2.73
N SER A 11 -26.58 11.51 -3.21
CA SER A 11 -25.54 12.56 -3.24
C SER A 11 -24.70 12.68 -1.95
N GLY A 12 -25.31 12.69 -0.77
CA GLY A 12 -24.59 12.82 0.51
C GLY A 12 -23.77 11.58 0.89
N GLY A 13 -24.36 10.39 0.77
CA GLY A 13 -23.67 9.12 1.04
C GLY A 13 -22.53 8.87 0.06
N PHE A 14 -22.73 9.24 -1.21
CA PHE A 14 -21.70 9.24 -2.23
C PHE A 14 -20.50 10.11 -1.83
N ALA A 15 -20.74 11.37 -1.42
CA ALA A 15 -19.67 12.29 -1.02
C ALA A 15 -18.80 11.73 0.12
N LEU A 16 -19.41 11.07 1.11
CA LEU A 16 -18.67 10.45 2.23
C LEU A 16 -17.80 9.28 1.77
N ILE A 17 -18.27 8.47 0.81
CA ILE A 17 -17.48 7.36 0.25
C ILE A 17 -16.24 7.90 -0.48
N PHE A 18 -16.37 8.97 -1.28
CA PHE A 18 -15.21 9.58 -1.93
C PHE A 18 -14.24 10.17 -0.92
N LEU A 19 -14.75 10.89 0.09
CA LEU A 19 -13.90 11.43 1.15
C LEU A 19 -13.11 10.31 1.85
N ALA A 20 -13.76 9.19 2.15
CA ALA A 20 -13.15 8.03 2.76
C ALA A 20 -12.10 7.36 1.84
N GLU A 21 -12.35 7.25 0.53
CA GLU A 21 -11.37 6.72 -0.42
C GLU A 21 -10.10 7.58 -0.45
N TYR A 22 -10.25 8.91 -0.53
CA TYR A 22 -9.10 9.83 -0.54
C TYR A 22 -8.37 9.88 0.80
N SER A 23 -9.09 9.83 1.93
CA SER A 23 -8.45 9.75 3.25
C SER A 23 -7.65 8.46 3.40
N ASN A 24 -8.14 7.34 2.85
CA ASN A 24 -7.43 6.06 2.88
C ASN A 24 -6.16 6.09 2.02
N ILE A 25 -6.17 6.77 0.86
CA ILE A 25 -4.96 6.94 0.04
C ILE A 25 -3.90 7.72 0.82
N LEU A 26 -4.28 8.82 1.47
CA LEU A 26 -3.36 9.62 2.29
C LEU A 26 -2.83 8.80 3.48
N PHE A 27 -3.71 8.09 4.20
CA PHE A 27 -3.32 7.27 5.34
C PHE A 27 -2.34 6.15 4.94
N MET A 28 -2.60 5.44 3.85
CA MET A 28 -1.70 4.39 3.36
C MET A 28 -0.35 4.96 2.90
N SER A 29 -0.33 6.16 2.31
CA SER A 29 0.92 6.84 1.94
C SER A 29 1.77 7.20 3.17
N MET A 30 1.13 7.65 4.25
CA MET A 30 1.79 7.92 5.53
C MET A 30 2.40 6.63 6.08
N PHE A 31 1.62 5.54 6.13
CA PHE A 31 2.09 4.26 6.66
C PHE A 31 3.28 3.70 5.87
N PHE A 32 3.24 3.80 4.54
CA PHE A 32 4.36 3.42 3.68
C PHE A 32 5.63 4.23 3.99
N SER A 33 5.50 5.55 4.12
CA SER A 33 6.65 6.42 4.42
C SER A 33 7.29 6.10 5.78
N LEU A 34 6.47 5.78 6.79
CA LEU A 34 6.94 5.40 8.12
C LEU A 34 7.73 4.10 8.11
N LEU A 35 7.22 3.06 7.41
CA LEU A 35 7.86 1.74 7.40
C LEU A 35 9.14 1.70 6.57
N PHE A 36 9.18 2.39 5.42
CA PHE A 36 10.27 2.22 4.45
C PHE A 36 11.24 3.40 4.35
N LEU A 37 10.79 4.64 4.58
CA LEU A 37 11.57 5.87 4.31
C LEU A 37 12.01 6.62 5.58
N GLY A 38 11.73 6.04 6.76
CA GLY A 38 12.01 6.64 8.06
C GLY A 38 10.97 7.68 8.49
N GLY A 39 10.61 7.67 9.77
CA GLY A 39 9.56 8.50 10.35
C GLY A 39 10.05 9.74 11.09
N ASP A 40 10.51 10.75 10.36
CA ASP A 40 10.93 12.02 10.97
C ASP A 40 9.76 13.02 11.04
N LEU A 41 8.78 12.75 11.91
CA LEU A 41 7.52 13.51 12.01
C LEU A 41 7.71 15.03 12.27
N VAL A 42 8.83 15.41 12.88
CA VAL A 42 9.15 16.81 13.22
C VAL A 42 9.74 17.56 12.03
N SER A 43 10.34 16.84 11.08
CA SER A 43 11.02 17.45 9.94
C SER A 43 10.03 17.83 8.83
N TRP A 44 10.25 18.98 8.21
CA TRP A 44 9.51 19.38 7.00
C TRP A 44 9.71 18.39 5.84
N PHE A 45 10.84 17.67 5.83
CA PHE A 45 11.15 16.65 4.84
C PHE A 45 10.19 15.46 4.87
N PHE A 46 9.60 15.13 6.02
CA PHE A 46 8.61 14.05 6.10
C PHE A 46 7.34 14.37 5.30
N PHE A 47 6.84 15.60 5.39
CA PHE A 47 5.67 16.01 4.61
C PHE A 47 5.94 16.00 3.10
N LEU A 48 7.15 16.36 2.66
CA LEU A 48 7.55 16.24 1.25
C LEU A 48 7.58 14.78 0.78
N LYS A 49 8.12 13.86 1.59
CA LYS A 49 8.10 12.41 1.30
C LYS A 49 6.66 11.89 1.19
N LEU A 50 5.76 12.32 2.08
CA LEU A 50 4.35 11.92 2.08
C LEU A 50 3.65 12.37 0.78
N VAL A 51 3.80 13.66 0.42
CA VAL A 51 3.22 14.19 -0.82
C VAL A 51 3.76 13.43 -2.03
N PHE A 52 5.06 13.15 -2.07
CA PHE A 52 5.66 12.37 -3.15
C PHE A 52 5.06 10.97 -3.28
N ILE A 53 4.86 10.24 -2.18
CA ILE A 53 4.22 8.92 -2.21
C ILE A 53 2.75 9.01 -2.64
N SER A 54 1.99 9.98 -2.14
CA SER A 54 0.60 10.19 -2.58
C SER A 54 0.51 10.51 -4.08
N PHE A 55 1.47 11.27 -4.61
CA PHE A 55 1.57 11.56 -6.04
C PHE A 55 1.83 10.29 -6.85
N MET A 56 2.70 9.39 -6.37
CA MET A 56 2.95 8.10 -7.01
C MET A 56 1.68 7.24 -7.11
N PHE A 57 0.83 7.23 -6.09
CA PHE A 57 -0.46 6.51 -6.15
C PHE A 57 -1.38 7.06 -7.24
N ILE A 58 -1.48 8.38 -7.34
CA ILE A 58 -2.31 9.05 -8.35
C ILE A 58 -1.72 8.83 -9.75
N TRP A 59 -0.40 8.88 -9.88
CA TRP A 59 0.29 8.64 -11.14
C TRP A 59 0.11 7.20 -11.63
N ALA A 60 0.24 6.21 -10.75
CA ALA A 60 0.00 4.81 -11.08
C ALA A 60 -1.44 4.55 -11.57
N ARG A 61 -2.43 5.24 -10.99
CA ARG A 61 -3.83 5.19 -11.44
C ARG A 61 -4.02 5.72 -12.86
N GLY A 62 -3.20 6.69 -13.28
CA GLY A 62 -3.27 7.31 -14.61
C GLY A 62 -2.54 6.54 -15.71
N THR A 63 -1.49 5.79 -15.39
CA THR A 63 -0.61 5.14 -16.39
C THR A 63 -0.98 3.70 -16.71
N LEU A 64 -1.51 2.94 -15.74
CA LEU A 64 -1.70 1.51 -15.87
C LEU A 64 -3.13 1.14 -16.33
N PRO A 65 -3.28 0.21 -17.30
CA PRO A 65 -4.58 -0.36 -17.63
C PRO A 65 -5.17 -1.12 -16.44
N ARG A 66 -6.50 -1.11 -16.33
CA ARG A 66 -7.21 -1.82 -15.26
C ARG A 66 -7.05 -3.33 -15.43
N PHE A 67 -6.59 -4.02 -14.38
CA PHE A 67 -6.52 -5.48 -14.35
C PHE A 67 -7.90 -6.10 -14.10
N ARG A 68 -8.13 -7.28 -14.69
CA ARG A 68 -9.30 -8.12 -14.39
C ARG A 68 -9.10 -8.81 -13.03
N TYR A 69 -10.19 -9.05 -12.31
CA TYR A 69 -10.20 -9.67 -10.99
C TYR A 69 -9.41 -10.99 -10.92
N ASP A 70 -9.57 -11.89 -11.90
CA ASP A 70 -8.84 -13.17 -11.92
C ASP A 70 -7.32 -13.01 -11.93
N LYS A 71 -6.83 -12.02 -12.69
CA LYS A 71 -5.38 -11.76 -12.81
C LYS A 71 -4.84 -11.15 -11.51
N LEU A 72 -5.62 -10.30 -10.84
CA LEU A 72 -5.26 -9.74 -9.54
C LEU A 72 -5.21 -10.83 -8.46
N MET A 73 -6.21 -11.71 -8.43
CA MET A 73 -6.26 -12.84 -7.50
C MET A 73 -5.08 -13.79 -7.74
N TYR A 74 -4.80 -14.11 -9.01
CA TYR A 74 -3.65 -14.94 -9.36
C TYR A 74 -2.32 -14.33 -8.90
N LEU A 75 -2.13 -13.01 -9.10
CA LEU A 75 -0.93 -12.29 -8.66
C LEU A 75 -0.76 -12.36 -7.14
N ALA A 76 -1.84 -12.15 -6.37
CA ALA A 76 -1.80 -12.20 -4.91
C ALA A 76 -1.48 -13.61 -4.38
N TRP A 77 -2.18 -14.63 -4.88
CA TRP A 77 -2.10 -15.98 -4.33
C TRP A 77 -0.93 -16.81 -4.85
N LYS A 78 -0.61 -16.70 -6.14
CA LYS A 78 0.48 -17.48 -6.75
C LYS A 78 1.79 -16.70 -6.84
N GLY A 79 1.74 -15.37 -6.78
CA GLY A 79 2.92 -14.51 -6.80
C GLY A 79 3.33 -14.05 -5.40
N PHE A 80 2.56 -13.13 -4.81
CA PHE A 80 2.97 -12.46 -3.58
C PHE A 80 3.03 -13.37 -2.35
N LEU A 81 2.06 -14.28 -2.19
CA LEU A 81 2.01 -15.18 -1.04
C LEU A 81 3.25 -16.11 -0.91
N PRO A 82 3.66 -16.87 -1.94
CA PRO A 82 4.84 -17.73 -1.82
C PRO A 82 6.13 -16.91 -1.64
N VAL A 83 6.21 -15.73 -2.27
CA VAL A 83 7.38 -14.85 -2.13
C VAL A 83 7.49 -14.29 -0.71
N SER A 84 6.39 -13.81 -0.12
CA SER A 84 6.40 -13.25 1.23
C SER A 84 6.74 -14.31 2.29
N LEU A 85 6.24 -15.54 2.13
CA LEU A 85 6.57 -16.67 3.01
C LEU A 85 8.07 -17.03 2.92
N ASN A 86 8.64 -17.08 1.72
CA ASN A 86 10.07 -17.34 1.54
C ASN A 86 10.95 -16.28 2.22
N TYR A 87 10.59 -15.00 2.07
CA TYR A 87 11.30 -13.92 2.77
C TYR A 87 11.19 -14.04 4.29
N LEU A 88 10.03 -14.43 4.83
CA LEU A 88 9.85 -14.62 6.27
C LEU A 88 10.81 -15.70 6.82
N PHE A 89 10.87 -16.86 6.17
CA PHE A 89 11.81 -17.92 6.57
C PHE A 89 13.27 -17.47 6.43
N PHE A 90 13.59 -16.74 5.37
CA PHE A 90 14.95 -16.23 5.13
C PHE A 90 15.40 -15.26 6.22
N TYR A 91 14.59 -14.24 6.55
CA TYR A 91 14.93 -13.28 7.60
C TYR A 91 14.98 -13.92 8.99
N PHE A 92 14.11 -14.89 9.27
CA PHE A 92 14.17 -15.65 10.52
C PHE A 92 15.46 -16.47 10.62
N GLY A 93 15.84 -17.18 9.55
CA GLY A 93 17.08 -17.95 9.48
C GLY A 93 18.33 -17.07 9.62
N LEU A 94 18.38 -15.92 8.91
CA LEU A 94 19.47 -14.96 9.04
C LEU A 94 19.61 -14.43 10.47
N LYS A 95 18.50 -14.08 11.12
CA LYS A 95 18.53 -13.58 12.51
C LYS A 95 19.10 -14.63 13.46
N LEU A 96 18.72 -15.91 13.30
CA LEU A 96 19.27 -17.01 14.11
C LEU A 96 20.76 -17.21 13.85
N PHE A 97 21.21 -17.19 12.59
CA PHE A 97 22.62 -17.33 12.23
C PHE A 97 23.48 -16.21 12.84
N ILE A 98 23.03 -14.96 12.72
CA ILE A 98 23.70 -13.81 13.34
C ILE A 98 23.76 -13.98 14.87
N PHE A 99 22.68 -14.42 15.50
CA PHE A 99 22.66 -14.67 16.95
C PHE A 99 23.67 -15.75 17.37
N SER A 100 23.79 -16.84 16.60
CA SER A 100 24.78 -17.89 16.87
C SER A 100 26.23 -17.48 16.61
N LEU A 101 26.48 -16.42 15.83
CA LEU A 101 27.83 -15.87 15.62
C LEU A 101 28.23 -14.87 16.71
N ILE A 102 27.25 -14.25 17.37
CA ILE A 102 27.48 -13.24 18.43
C ILE A 102 27.69 -13.91 19.80
N ILE A 103 27.09 -15.07 20.02
CA ILE A 103 27.32 -15.95 21.19
C ILE A 103 28.55 -16.81 20.96
#